data_AF-A0A7C3EJW5-F1
#
_entry.id   AF-A0A7C3EJW5-F1
#
_cell.length_a   1.000
_cell.length_b   1.000
_cell.length_c   1.000
_cell.angle_alpha   90.00
_cell.angle_beta   90.00
_cell.angle_gamma   90.00
#
_symmetry.space_group_name_H-M   'P 1'
#
loop_
_entity.id
_entity.type
_entity.pdbx_description
1 polymer ?
#
loop_
_entity_poly.entity_id
_entity_poly.type
_entity_poly.pdbx_seq_one_letter_code
_entity_poly.pdbx_strand_id
1 'polypeptide(L)'
;MSVAWIIIGRVENWETALNQPLPWWGLKPSYEGEFRLLPEGSLAWLYATNPVGGVIGLALIRNKYVDERTPLWPDEKRTGRVIWPLRFRLEIVKLLPEERWRTSAIGISDFKLFMQKGFQPLSSQQHDELLRRFRERFGFLSTETLHQGSTIVSPELVYDRAANASLSLHEQLQELVAEVGRLQHYHSQMGFPTENGRIDVVWKREINGAPTIAFEVELTPSIDEALQRLHWAHERWSARPCVVTPPEARDSIVASLDQWPRGFAQLVRVCSDIEMREVHKLKRDLRSLEERLGIY
;
A
#
# COMPACT_ATOMS: atom_id res chain seq x y z
N MET A 1 -1.78 -5.17 -24.86
CA MET A 1 -2.53 -4.01 -24.32
C MET A 1 -3.25 -4.48 -23.07
N SER A 2 -2.90 -3.98 -21.89
CA SER A 2 -3.59 -4.31 -20.66
C SER A 2 -5.00 -3.71 -20.69
N VAL A 3 -6.02 -4.53 -20.45
CA VAL A 3 -7.40 -4.05 -20.35
C VAL A 3 -7.54 -3.35 -19.00
N ALA A 4 -8.03 -2.11 -19.00
CA ALA A 4 -8.28 -1.36 -17.78
C ALA A 4 -9.76 -1.46 -17.39
N TRP A 5 -10.00 -1.67 -16.11
CA TRP A 5 -11.33 -1.80 -15.52
C TRP A 5 -11.53 -0.75 -14.45
N ILE A 6 -12.79 -0.40 -14.20
CA ILE A 6 -13.17 0.37 -13.04
C ILE A 6 -14.09 -0.46 -12.15
N ILE A 7 -13.76 -0.47 -10.87
CA ILE A 7 -14.52 -1.14 -9.82
C ILE A 7 -15.18 -0.06 -8.98
N ILE A 8 -16.51 -0.11 -8.87
CA ILE A 8 -17.33 0.88 -8.19
C ILE A 8 -17.93 0.24 -6.94
N GLY A 9 -17.60 0.81 -5.78
CA GLY A 9 -17.99 0.27 -4.48
C GLY A 9 -18.32 1.35 -3.47
N ARG A 10 -19.12 1.00 -2.46
CA ARG A 10 -19.34 1.84 -1.28
C ARG A 10 -18.08 1.87 -0.42
N VAL A 11 -17.91 2.98 0.30
CA VAL A 11 -16.79 3.20 1.23
C VAL A 11 -16.60 2.04 2.20
N GLU A 12 -17.68 1.60 2.87
CA GLU A 12 -17.65 0.48 3.83
C GLU A 12 -17.14 -0.85 3.22
N ASN A 13 -17.47 -1.10 1.94
CA ASN A 13 -17.00 -2.29 1.24
C ASN A 13 -15.52 -2.16 0.88
N TRP A 14 -15.07 -0.97 0.51
CA TRP A 14 -13.65 -0.69 0.26
C TRP A 14 -12.82 -0.82 1.53
N GLU A 15 -13.28 -0.26 2.66
CA GLU A 15 -12.65 -0.44 3.96
C GLU A 15 -12.51 -1.93 4.30
N THR A 16 -13.58 -2.71 4.12
CA THR A 16 -13.56 -4.16 4.39
C THR A 16 -12.59 -4.91 3.47
N ALA A 17 -12.53 -4.54 2.18
CA ALA A 17 -11.65 -5.16 1.22
C ALA A 17 -10.18 -4.81 1.52
N LEU A 18 -9.89 -3.53 1.74
CA LEU A 18 -8.53 -3.01 1.81
C LEU A 18 -7.86 -3.22 3.18
N ASN A 19 -8.63 -3.44 4.26
CA ASN A 19 -8.09 -3.81 5.57
C ASN A 19 -7.75 -5.30 5.71
N GLN A 20 -7.99 -6.11 4.69
CA GLN A 20 -7.52 -7.50 4.70
C GLN A 20 -6.03 -7.56 4.32
N PRO A 21 -5.21 -8.44 4.93
CA PRO A 21 -3.79 -8.58 4.58
C PRO A 21 -3.54 -8.85 3.08
N LEU A 22 -4.54 -9.48 2.43
CA LEU A 22 -4.65 -9.62 0.99
C LEU A 22 -6.01 -9.04 0.59
N PRO A 23 -6.09 -7.89 -0.08
CA PRO A 23 -7.36 -7.29 -0.43
C PRO A 23 -8.09 -8.11 -1.46
N TRP A 24 -9.38 -8.36 -1.19
CA TRP A 24 -10.27 -9.07 -2.09
C TRP A 24 -11.43 -8.16 -2.50
N TRP A 25 -11.81 -8.25 -3.76
CA TRP A 25 -13.06 -7.69 -4.23
C TRP A 25 -13.99 -8.79 -4.75
N GLY A 26 -15.30 -8.53 -4.64
CA GLY A 26 -16.34 -9.46 -5.05
C GLY A 26 -17.34 -8.80 -5.98
N LEU A 27 -17.79 -9.54 -6.99
CA LEU A 27 -18.83 -9.14 -7.92
C LEU A 27 -20.06 -10.02 -7.75
N LYS A 28 -21.21 -9.44 -8.10
CA LYS A 28 -22.48 -10.17 -8.17
C LYS A 28 -22.42 -11.20 -9.30
N PRO A 29 -23.20 -12.30 -9.24
CA PRO A 29 -23.29 -13.28 -10.32
C PRO A 29 -23.66 -12.68 -11.68
N SER A 30 -24.35 -11.54 -11.71
CA SER A 30 -24.68 -10.83 -12.95
C SER A 30 -23.46 -10.37 -13.76
N TYR A 31 -22.25 -10.37 -13.17
CA TYR A 31 -20.99 -10.03 -13.85
C TYR A 31 -20.20 -11.26 -14.29
N GLU A 32 -20.80 -12.46 -14.35
CA GLU A 32 -20.07 -13.69 -14.69
C GLU A 32 -19.39 -13.60 -16.06
N GLY A 33 -20.04 -12.95 -17.04
CA GLY A 33 -19.47 -12.73 -18.38
C GLY A 33 -18.19 -11.90 -18.33
N GLU A 34 -18.27 -10.71 -17.71
CA GLU A 34 -17.11 -9.83 -17.53
C GLU A 34 -16.02 -10.50 -16.68
N PHE A 35 -16.39 -11.17 -15.59
CA PHE A 35 -15.47 -11.88 -14.69
C PHE A 35 -14.72 -13.01 -15.40
N ARG A 36 -15.38 -13.74 -16.29
CA ARG A 36 -14.74 -14.81 -17.08
C ARG A 36 -13.70 -14.22 -18.04
N LEU A 37 -14.05 -13.14 -18.72
CA LEU A 37 -13.19 -12.46 -19.70
C LEU A 37 -12.07 -11.63 -19.07
N LEU A 38 -12.17 -11.30 -17.78
CA LEU A 38 -11.21 -10.52 -17.02
C LEU A 38 -9.83 -11.20 -16.99
N PRO A 39 -8.82 -10.67 -17.71
CA PRO A 39 -7.48 -11.24 -17.67
C PRO A 39 -6.81 -10.93 -16.32
N GLU A 40 -6.09 -11.89 -15.75
CA GLU A 40 -5.20 -11.61 -14.61
C GLU A 40 -4.08 -10.66 -15.05
N GLY A 41 -3.70 -9.75 -14.16
CA GLY A 41 -2.79 -8.63 -14.46
C GLY A 41 -3.45 -7.43 -15.11
N SER A 42 -4.76 -7.45 -15.31
CA SER A 42 -5.50 -6.25 -15.71
C SER A 42 -5.44 -5.16 -14.64
N LEU A 43 -5.44 -3.90 -15.08
CA LEU A 43 -5.51 -2.75 -14.18
C LEU A 43 -6.94 -2.53 -13.71
N ALA A 44 -7.09 -2.22 -12.42
CA ALA A 44 -8.33 -1.91 -11.75
C ALA A 44 -8.26 -0.53 -11.09
N TRP A 45 -9.06 0.41 -11.58
CA TRP A 45 -9.31 1.69 -10.93
C TRP A 45 -10.35 1.50 -9.83
N LEU A 46 -10.01 1.92 -8.62
CA LEU A 46 -10.84 1.73 -7.43
C LEU A 46 -11.66 3.01 -7.23
N TYR A 47 -12.97 2.93 -7.44
CA TYR A 47 -13.88 4.07 -7.29
C TYR A 47 -14.77 3.91 -6.06
N ALA A 48 -14.72 4.89 -5.17
CA ALA A 48 -15.58 4.96 -4.00
C ALA A 48 -16.78 5.87 -4.28
N THR A 49 -17.99 5.35 -4.09
CA THR A 49 -19.23 6.12 -4.23
C THR A 49 -19.38 7.16 -3.10
N ASN A 50 -20.51 7.87 -3.06
CA ASN A 50 -20.85 8.80 -1.98
C ASN A 50 -20.55 8.18 -0.59
N PRO A 51 -19.90 8.91 0.33
CA PRO A 51 -19.57 10.34 0.34
C PRO A 51 -18.27 10.76 -0.37
N VAL A 52 -17.56 9.85 -1.04
CA VAL A 52 -16.29 10.18 -1.72
C VAL A 52 -16.53 10.67 -3.15
N GLY A 53 -17.19 9.85 -3.98
CA GLY A 53 -17.55 10.24 -5.35
C GLY A 53 -16.36 10.34 -6.31
N GLY A 54 -15.34 9.49 -6.16
CA GLY A 54 -14.12 9.58 -6.97
C GLY A 54 -13.27 8.31 -6.94
N VAL A 55 -12.26 8.29 -7.82
CA VAL A 55 -11.24 7.24 -7.85
C VAL A 55 -10.25 7.44 -6.72
N ILE A 56 -10.11 6.43 -5.87
CA ILE A 56 -9.28 6.44 -4.66
C ILE A 56 -7.97 5.67 -4.82
N GLY A 57 -7.83 4.86 -5.87
CA GLY A 57 -6.64 4.06 -6.08
C GLY A 57 -6.60 3.30 -7.40
N LEU A 58 -5.50 2.58 -7.57
CA LEU A 58 -5.17 1.74 -8.70
C LEU A 58 -4.62 0.41 -8.17
N ALA A 59 -5.04 -0.70 -8.78
CA ALA A 59 -4.60 -2.04 -8.42
C ALA A 59 -4.43 -2.92 -9.65
N LEU A 60 -3.77 -4.05 -9.48
CA LEU A 60 -3.73 -5.16 -10.42
C LEU A 60 -4.64 -6.27 -9.93
N ILE A 61 -5.34 -6.90 -10.87
CA ILE A 61 -6.24 -8.01 -10.59
C ILE A 61 -5.45 -9.31 -10.60
N ARG A 62 -5.56 -10.09 -9.53
CA ARG A 62 -4.90 -11.40 -9.36
C ARG A 62 -5.89 -12.45 -8.88
N ASN A 63 -5.53 -13.73 -9.03
CA ASN A 63 -6.13 -14.87 -8.36
C ASN A 63 -7.67 -14.84 -8.37
N LYS A 64 -8.26 -15.06 -9.54
CA LYS A 64 -9.73 -15.15 -9.68
C LYS A 64 -10.27 -16.47 -9.13
N TYR A 65 -11.35 -16.42 -8.36
CA TYR A 65 -12.05 -17.60 -7.88
C TYR A 65 -13.53 -17.30 -7.58
N VAL A 66 -14.31 -18.36 -7.33
CA VAL A 66 -15.72 -18.26 -6.91
C VAL A 66 -15.85 -18.81 -5.50
N ASP A 67 -16.48 -18.05 -4.61
CA ASP A 67 -16.76 -18.47 -3.24
C ASP A 67 -18.19 -18.10 -2.84
N GLU A 68 -19.01 -19.12 -2.66
CA GLU A 68 -20.42 -19.01 -2.28
C GLU A 68 -20.66 -19.27 -0.79
N ARG A 69 -19.60 -19.49 0.00
CA ARG A 69 -19.69 -19.98 1.37
C ARG A 69 -19.27 -18.96 2.41
N THR A 70 -18.30 -18.10 2.11
CA THR A 70 -17.66 -17.24 3.13
C THR A 70 -18.19 -15.81 3.07
N PRO A 71 -19.01 -15.32 4.02
CA PRO A 71 -19.41 -13.91 4.06
C PRO A 71 -18.24 -12.99 4.41
N LEU A 72 -17.90 -12.03 3.55
CA LEU A 72 -16.79 -11.09 3.76
C LEU A 72 -17.26 -9.67 4.02
N TRP A 73 -18.19 -9.16 3.22
CA TRP A 73 -18.64 -7.77 3.30
C TRP A 73 -19.66 -7.52 4.42
N PRO A 74 -19.83 -6.27 4.89
CA PRO A 74 -20.72 -5.97 6.02
C PRO A 74 -22.16 -6.49 5.85
N ASP A 75 -22.72 -6.34 4.64
CA ASP A 75 -24.06 -6.86 4.33
C ASP A 75 -24.14 -8.38 4.34
N GLU A 76 -23.09 -9.06 3.86
CA GLU A 76 -23.03 -10.53 3.88
C GLU A 76 -22.89 -11.04 5.31
N LYS A 77 -22.03 -10.40 6.12
CA LYS A 77 -21.85 -10.75 7.54
C LYS A 77 -23.13 -10.57 8.33
N ARG A 78 -23.85 -9.47 8.09
CA ARG A 78 -25.14 -9.20 8.73
C ARG A 78 -26.22 -10.21 8.36
N THR A 79 -26.25 -10.65 7.11
CA THR A 79 -27.28 -11.57 6.61
C THR A 79 -26.90 -13.05 6.71
N GLY A 80 -25.63 -13.35 6.96
CA GLY A 80 -25.06 -14.70 6.91
C GLY A 80 -25.05 -15.32 5.51
N ARG A 81 -25.20 -14.52 4.45
CA ARG A 81 -25.33 -15.01 3.06
C ARG A 81 -24.34 -14.31 2.15
N VAL A 82 -23.77 -15.07 1.21
CA VAL A 82 -22.90 -14.50 0.18
C VAL A 82 -23.73 -13.79 -0.89
N ILE A 83 -23.38 -12.54 -1.17
CA ILE A 83 -23.98 -11.64 -2.16
C ILE A 83 -23.01 -11.46 -3.35
N TRP A 84 -21.70 -11.47 -3.09
CA TRP A 84 -20.64 -11.23 -4.06
C TRP A 84 -19.67 -12.42 -4.17
N PRO A 85 -20.09 -13.52 -4.83
CA PRO A 85 -19.32 -14.75 -4.88
C PRO A 85 -18.17 -14.75 -5.90
N LEU A 86 -18.22 -13.89 -6.93
CA LEU A 86 -17.18 -13.83 -7.97
C LEU A 86 -16.03 -12.96 -7.48
N ARG A 87 -14.92 -13.57 -7.07
CA ARG A 87 -13.86 -12.88 -6.32
C ARG A 87 -12.54 -12.84 -7.04
N PHE A 88 -11.79 -11.78 -6.79
CA PHE A 88 -10.41 -11.64 -7.24
C PHE A 88 -9.62 -10.82 -6.24
N ARG A 89 -8.31 -11.09 -6.17
CA ARG A 89 -7.37 -10.36 -5.34
C ARG A 89 -7.03 -9.03 -6.01
N LEU A 90 -6.88 -8.01 -5.18
CA LEU A 90 -6.38 -6.71 -5.56
C LEU A 90 -4.97 -6.53 -5.02
N GLU A 91 -4.04 -6.45 -5.95
CA GLU A 91 -2.66 -6.10 -5.69
C GLU A 91 -2.51 -4.59 -5.88
N ILE A 92 -2.57 -3.84 -4.77
CA ILE A 92 -2.69 -2.38 -4.80
C ILE A 92 -1.40 -1.73 -5.32
N VAL A 93 -1.50 -1.07 -6.48
CA VAL A 93 -0.41 -0.25 -7.04
C VAL A 93 -0.32 1.08 -6.30
N LYS A 94 -1.49 1.70 -6.02
CA LYS A 94 -1.58 2.96 -5.27
C LYS A 94 -2.93 3.08 -4.60
N LEU A 95 -2.95 3.67 -3.41
CA LEU A 95 -4.19 4.03 -2.74
C LEU A 95 -3.99 5.36 -2.00
N LEU A 96 -4.98 6.23 -2.09
CA LEU A 96 -5.08 7.39 -1.22
C LEU A 96 -5.21 6.95 0.24
N PRO A 97 -4.57 7.65 1.19
CA PRO A 97 -4.95 7.56 2.59
C PRO A 97 -6.45 7.86 2.75
N GLU A 98 -7.14 7.12 3.61
CA GLU A 98 -8.60 7.21 3.76
C GLU A 98 -9.07 8.63 4.10
N GLU A 99 -8.31 9.34 4.93
CA GLU A 99 -8.60 10.71 5.34
C GLU A 99 -8.60 11.68 4.14
N ARG A 100 -7.92 11.29 3.06
CA ARG A 100 -7.82 12.06 1.82
C ARG A 100 -8.79 11.61 0.75
N TRP A 101 -9.60 10.56 0.95
CA TRP A 101 -10.53 10.09 -0.08
C TRP A 101 -11.49 11.19 -0.51
N ARG A 102 -12.10 11.91 0.43
CA ARG A 102 -13.08 12.98 0.11
C ARG A 102 -12.45 14.20 -0.54
N THR A 103 -11.18 14.49 -0.28
CA THR A 103 -10.52 15.74 -0.70
C THR A 103 -9.64 15.58 -1.92
N SER A 104 -9.11 14.37 -2.15
CA SER A 104 -8.03 14.12 -3.10
C SER A 104 -8.38 13.05 -4.15
N ALA A 105 -9.55 12.42 -4.07
CA ALA A 105 -9.99 11.45 -5.08
C ALA A 105 -10.09 12.10 -6.47
N ILE A 106 -9.77 11.32 -7.49
CA ILE A 106 -9.83 11.79 -8.87
C ILE A 106 -11.28 11.73 -9.35
N GLY A 107 -11.82 12.90 -9.68
CA GLY A 107 -13.13 13.01 -10.31
C GLY A 107 -13.13 12.42 -11.73
N ILE A 108 -14.20 11.70 -12.06
CA ILE A 108 -14.45 11.10 -13.37
C ILE A 108 -15.86 11.42 -13.88
N SER A 109 -16.44 12.54 -13.44
CA SER A 109 -17.80 12.95 -13.82
C SER A 109 -17.96 13.21 -15.32
N ASP A 110 -16.86 13.53 -15.99
CA ASP A 110 -16.77 13.69 -17.44
C ASP A 110 -16.73 12.35 -18.18
N PHE A 111 -16.49 11.24 -17.46
CA PHE A 111 -16.54 9.92 -18.07
C PHE A 111 -18.01 9.52 -18.15
N LYS A 112 -18.50 9.24 -19.36
CA LYS A 112 -19.87 8.76 -19.61
C LYS A 112 -20.04 7.31 -19.17
N LEU A 113 -19.76 7.02 -17.90
CA LEU A 113 -19.84 5.69 -17.29
C LEU A 113 -21.21 5.46 -16.66
N PHE A 114 -21.65 4.21 -16.71
CA PHE A 114 -22.86 3.79 -16.02
C PHE A 114 -22.53 3.54 -14.55
N MET A 115 -22.68 4.55 -13.69
CA MET A 115 -22.34 4.46 -12.27
C MET A 115 -23.20 3.47 -11.48
N GLN A 116 -24.30 2.98 -12.06
CA GLN A 116 -25.12 1.91 -11.51
C GLN A 116 -24.47 0.52 -11.69
N LYS A 117 -23.49 0.39 -12.59
CA LYS A 117 -22.68 -0.82 -12.73
C LYS A 117 -21.50 -0.75 -11.75
N GLY A 118 -21.39 -1.76 -10.90
CA GLY A 118 -20.29 -1.93 -9.94
C GLY A 118 -18.97 -2.34 -10.58
N PHE A 119 -18.97 -2.76 -11.85
CA PHE A 119 -17.79 -3.22 -12.56
C PHE A 119 -17.99 -3.05 -14.07
N GLN A 120 -17.01 -2.44 -14.75
CA GLN A 120 -17.05 -2.25 -16.21
C GLN A 120 -15.65 -1.97 -16.78
N PRO A 121 -15.42 -2.30 -18.06
CA PRO A 121 -14.18 -1.94 -18.74
C PRO A 121 -14.13 -0.44 -19.03
N LEU A 122 -12.93 0.12 -19.08
CA LEU A 122 -12.66 1.47 -19.57
C LEU A 122 -12.20 1.42 -21.02
N SER A 123 -12.59 2.41 -21.82
CA SER A 123 -12.00 2.61 -23.14
C SER A 123 -10.54 3.06 -23.01
N SER A 124 -9.73 2.85 -24.05
CA SER A 124 -8.33 3.30 -24.05
C SER A 124 -8.21 4.80 -23.75
N GLN A 125 -9.09 5.63 -24.34
CA GLN A 125 -9.12 7.07 -24.09
C GLN A 125 -9.42 7.41 -22.62
N GLN A 126 -10.39 6.73 -22.00
CA GLN A 126 -10.72 6.92 -20.59
C GLN A 126 -9.56 6.48 -19.69
N HIS A 127 -8.93 5.36 -20.04
CA HIS A 127 -7.79 4.84 -19.30
C HIS A 127 -6.60 5.79 -19.35
N ASP A 128 -6.24 6.28 -20.54
CA ASP A 128 -5.12 7.19 -20.75
C ASP A 128 -5.35 8.53 -20.03
N GLU A 129 -6.58 9.03 -20.08
CA GLU A 129 -6.96 10.26 -19.36
C GLU A 129 -6.92 10.06 -17.83
N LEU A 130 -7.37 8.91 -17.32
CA LEU A 130 -7.22 8.59 -15.90
C LEU A 130 -5.75 8.47 -15.50
N LEU A 131 -4.92 7.83 -16.32
CA LEU A 131 -3.48 7.76 -16.10
C LEU A 131 -2.85 9.15 -16.08
N ARG A 132 -3.24 10.05 -16.99
CA ARG A 132 -2.77 11.45 -17.01
C ARG A 132 -3.11 12.17 -15.70
N ARG A 133 -4.39 12.15 -15.29
CA ARG A 133 -4.85 12.76 -14.02
C ARG A 133 -4.17 12.15 -12.81
N PHE A 134 -3.99 10.84 -12.85
CA PHE A 134 -3.32 10.10 -11.80
C PHE A 134 -1.86 10.52 -11.70
N ARG A 135 -1.16 10.69 -12.83
CA ARG A 135 0.23 11.17 -12.83
C ARG A 135 0.36 12.58 -12.30
N GLU A 136 -0.55 13.48 -12.68
CA GLU A 136 -0.57 14.86 -12.19
C GLU A 136 -0.84 14.95 -10.68
N ARG A 137 -1.68 14.04 -10.16
CA ARG A 137 -2.04 14.04 -8.75
C ARG A 137 -1.03 13.29 -7.88
N PHE A 138 -0.45 12.20 -8.39
CA PHE A 138 0.28 11.20 -7.60
C PHE A 138 1.72 10.94 -8.03
N GLY A 139 2.20 11.59 -9.10
CA GLY A 139 3.50 11.34 -9.72
C GLY A 139 3.47 10.26 -10.79
N PHE A 140 4.58 10.10 -11.51
CA PHE A 140 4.74 9.17 -12.63
C PHE A 140 4.45 7.69 -12.26
N LEU A 141 4.10 6.87 -13.26
CA LEU A 141 3.99 5.42 -13.13
C LEU A 141 4.80 4.83 -14.27
N SER A 142 5.92 4.17 -13.99
CA SER A 142 6.66 3.49 -15.05
C SER A 142 6.01 2.13 -15.35
N THR A 143 5.86 1.82 -16.64
CA THR A 143 5.25 0.58 -17.14
C THR A 143 6.05 -0.68 -16.78
N GLU A 144 7.35 -0.54 -16.48
CA GLU A 144 8.21 -1.62 -16.00
C GLU A 144 7.84 -2.04 -14.56
N THR A 145 7.24 -1.16 -13.76
CA THR A 145 6.82 -1.44 -12.38
C THR A 145 5.39 -1.97 -12.26
N LEU A 146 4.59 -1.87 -13.33
CA LEU A 146 3.24 -2.46 -13.36
C LEU A 146 3.24 -4.00 -13.34
N HIS A 147 4.41 -4.63 -13.43
CA HIS A 147 4.58 -6.08 -13.31
C HIS A 147 5.08 -6.50 -11.91
N GLN A 148 5.14 -5.58 -10.94
CA GLN A 148 5.65 -5.83 -9.59
C GLN A 148 4.67 -5.28 -8.57
N GLY A 149 3.43 -5.76 -8.56
CA GLY A 149 2.44 -5.19 -7.67
C GLY A 149 2.76 -5.55 -6.21
N SER A 150 2.60 -4.64 -5.27
CA SER A 150 2.72 -5.04 -3.88
C SER A 150 1.34 -4.96 -3.28
N THR A 151 1.09 -5.79 -2.29
CA THR A 151 -0.17 -5.74 -1.59
C THR A 151 -0.11 -4.51 -0.67
N ILE A 152 -0.98 -3.54 -0.95
CA ILE A 152 -1.56 -2.50 -0.07
C ILE A 152 -0.74 -1.24 0.32
N VAL A 153 -1.37 -0.10 -0.03
CA VAL A 153 -1.11 1.33 0.23
C VAL A 153 0.33 1.82 0.11
N SER A 154 0.59 2.62 -0.92
CA SER A 154 1.56 3.71 -0.85
C SER A 154 0.80 5.04 -0.91
N PRO A 155 0.97 5.98 0.04
CA PRO A 155 1.13 7.36 -0.37
C PRO A 155 2.48 7.47 -1.11
N GLU A 156 2.48 8.16 -2.25
CA GLU A 156 3.66 8.72 -2.96
C GLU A 156 4.97 7.91 -2.84
N LEU A 157 5.34 7.08 -3.82
CA LEU A 157 6.19 7.53 -4.93
C LEU A 157 6.33 6.47 -6.04
N VAL A 158 6.91 6.92 -7.14
CA VAL A 158 7.12 6.27 -8.43
C VAL A 158 8.34 5.35 -8.34
N TYR A 159 8.16 4.05 -8.58
CA TYR A 159 9.30 3.22 -8.97
C TYR A 159 9.62 3.49 -10.44
N ASP A 160 10.59 4.37 -10.69
CA ASP A 160 11.29 4.49 -11.96
C ASP A 160 12.78 4.39 -11.63
N ARG A 161 13.49 3.44 -12.26
CA ARG A 161 14.95 3.31 -12.08
C ARG A 161 15.67 4.60 -12.49
N ALA A 162 15.11 5.38 -13.42
CA ALA A 162 15.64 6.69 -13.79
C ALA A 162 15.32 7.78 -12.74
N ALA A 163 14.18 7.70 -12.05
CA ALA A 163 13.84 8.61 -10.94
C ALA A 163 14.62 8.30 -9.65
N ASN A 164 14.98 7.04 -9.42
CA ASN A 164 15.78 6.62 -8.26
C ASN A 164 17.20 7.23 -8.29
N ALA A 165 17.72 7.60 -9.46
CA ALA A 165 18.98 8.33 -9.56
C ALA A 165 18.88 9.79 -9.06
N SER A 166 17.66 10.34 -8.92
CA SER A 166 17.40 11.71 -8.45
C SER A 166 17.02 11.80 -6.97
N LEU A 167 16.66 10.68 -6.34
CA LEU A 167 16.35 10.62 -4.91
C LEU A 167 17.63 10.58 -4.08
N SER A 168 17.61 11.25 -2.93
CA SER A 168 18.68 11.14 -1.95
C SER A 168 18.80 9.70 -1.41
N LEU A 169 19.98 9.32 -0.95
CA LEU A 169 20.20 8.00 -0.34
C LEU A 169 19.22 7.71 0.82
N HIS A 170 18.84 8.74 1.56
CA HIS A 170 17.87 8.66 2.65
C HIS A 170 16.48 8.27 2.13
N GLU A 171 15.96 8.97 1.12
CA GLU A 171 14.67 8.65 0.49
C GLU A 171 14.65 7.24 -0.13
N GLN A 172 15.75 6.83 -0.78
CA GLN A 172 15.88 5.48 -1.34
C GLN A 172 15.76 4.40 -0.25
N LEU A 173 16.36 4.62 0.92
CA LEU A 173 16.27 3.70 2.04
C LEU A 173 14.89 3.69 2.68
N GLN A 174 14.22 4.84 2.79
CA GLN A 174 12.82 4.89 3.25
C GLN A 174 11.90 4.07 2.33
N GLU A 175 12.05 4.24 1.01
CA GLU A 175 11.27 3.50 0.03
C GLU A 175 11.53 1.99 0.12
N LEU A 176 12.79 1.60 0.29
CA LEU A 176 13.19 0.22 0.49
C LEU A 176 12.55 -0.39 1.74
N VAL A 177 12.62 0.30 2.88
CA VAL A 177 11.99 -0.14 4.13
C VAL A 177 10.48 -0.26 3.96
N ALA A 178 9.85 0.69 3.26
CA ALA A 178 8.43 0.62 2.97
C ALA A 178 8.09 -0.57 2.05
N GLU A 179 8.92 -0.89 1.05
CA GLU A 179 8.69 -2.05 0.18
C GLU A 179 8.84 -3.37 0.94
N VAL A 180 9.83 -3.48 1.84
CA VAL A 180 9.96 -4.66 2.72
C VAL A 180 8.69 -4.88 3.53
N GLY A 181 8.13 -3.82 4.13
CA GLY A 181 6.88 -3.89 4.88
C GLY A 181 5.71 -4.37 4.02
N ARG A 182 5.59 -3.84 2.79
CA ARG A 182 4.56 -4.26 1.82
C ARG A 182 4.71 -5.72 1.41
N LEU A 183 5.94 -6.19 1.17
CA LEU A 183 6.24 -7.60 0.90
C LEU A 183 5.99 -8.52 2.11
N GLN A 184 5.73 -7.94 3.30
CA GLN A 184 5.33 -8.64 4.52
C GLN A 184 3.86 -8.41 4.89
N HIS A 185 3.06 -7.90 3.95
CA HIS A 185 1.63 -7.62 4.14
C HIS A 185 1.33 -6.58 5.23
N TYR A 186 2.26 -5.66 5.51
CA TYR A 186 1.96 -4.45 6.26
C TYR A 186 1.53 -3.33 5.31
N HIS A 187 0.61 -2.47 5.78
CA HIS A 187 0.41 -1.18 5.15
C HIS A 187 1.57 -0.27 5.54
N SER A 188 2.39 0.11 4.56
CA SER A 188 3.60 0.91 4.81
C SER A 188 3.38 2.34 4.35
N GLN A 189 3.60 3.30 5.24
CA GLN A 189 3.43 4.72 4.96
C GLN A 189 4.73 5.48 5.23
N MET A 190 5.20 6.21 4.21
CA MET A 190 6.34 7.10 4.33
C MET A 190 5.93 8.49 4.84
N GLY A 191 6.83 9.14 5.58
CA GLY A 191 6.63 10.49 6.12
C GLY A 191 5.35 10.59 6.95
N PHE A 192 5.13 9.63 7.86
CA PHE A 192 3.93 9.56 8.69
C PHE A 192 3.85 10.80 9.61
N PRO A 193 2.76 11.59 9.54
CA PRO A 193 2.64 12.82 10.31
C PRO A 193 2.46 12.54 11.80
N THR A 194 3.15 13.32 12.64
CA THR A 194 3.05 13.30 14.10
C THR A 194 2.99 14.73 14.65
N GLU A 195 2.74 14.88 15.95
CA GLU A 195 2.79 16.20 16.61
C GLU A 195 4.21 16.78 16.62
N ASN A 196 5.24 15.92 16.62
CA ASN A 196 6.65 16.28 16.76
C ASN A 196 7.43 16.17 15.43
N GLY A 197 6.75 16.31 14.29
CA GLY A 197 7.35 16.18 12.96
C GLY A 197 6.80 14.99 12.19
N ARG A 198 7.66 14.29 11.45
CA ARG A 198 7.25 13.14 10.61
C ARG A 198 8.17 11.96 10.88
N ILE A 199 7.57 10.78 11.03
CA ILE A 199 8.32 9.52 11.08
C ILE A 199 8.57 9.06 9.65
N ASP A 200 9.80 8.68 9.35
CA ASP A 200 10.23 8.34 7.99
C ASP A 200 9.39 7.22 7.39
N VAL A 201 9.22 6.10 8.09
CA VAL A 201 8.36 5.00 7.64
C VAL A 201 7.62 4.36 8.81
N VAL A 202 6.34 4.06 8.63
CA VAL A 202 5.59 3.23 9.57
C VAL A 202 5.01 2.01 8.89
N TRP A 203 4.95 0.89 9.60
CA TRP A 203 4.23 -0.32 9.17
C TRP A 203 3.01 -0.53 10.07
N LYS A 204 1.85 -0.72 9.45
CA LYS A 204 0.55 -0.87 10.11
C LYS A 204 -0.08 -2.20 9.74
N ARG A 205 -0.82 -2.80 10.67
CA ARG A 205 -1.62 -4.02 10.40
C ARG A 205 -2.92 -3.75 9.65
N GLU A 206 -3.45 -2.54 9.82
CA GLU A 206 -4.68 -2.06 9.21
C GLU A 206 -4.44 -0.66 8.63
N ILE A 207 -5.18 -0.27 7.58
CA ILE A 207 -4.98 1.03 6.91
C ILE A 207 -5.17 2.18 7.88
N ASN A 208 -6.18 2.08 8.75
CA ASN A 208 -6.50 3.10 9.76
C ASN A 208 -5.97 2.75 11.15
N GLY A 209 -5.27 1.62 11.28
CA GLY A 209 -4.74 1.17 12.55
C GLY A 209 -3.63 2.08 13.08
N ALA A 210 -3.14 1.80 14.28
CA ALA A 210 -1.93 2.45 14.77
C ALA A 210 -0.67 1.81 14.15
N PRO A 211 0.43 2.56 14.00
CA PRO A 211 1.75 1.99 13.67
C PRO A 211 2.12 0.83 14.60
N THR A 212 2.45 -0.31 13.99
CA THR A 212 2.98 -1.49 14.69
C THR A 212 4.51 -1.43 14.77
N ILE A 213 5.13 -0.84 13.76
CA ILE A 213 6.57 -0.56 13.72
C ILE A 213 6.76 0.85 13.18
N ALA A 214 7.66 1.60 13.79
CA ALA A 214 8.08 2.92 13.34
C ALA A 214 9.58 2.86 13.02
N PHE A 215 9.98 3.45 11.90
CA PHE A 215 11.35 3.47 11.40
C PHE A 215 11.79 4.92 11.19
N GLU A 216 13.02 5.21 11.60
CA GLU A 216 13.79 6.39 11.18
C GLU A 216 15.03 5.91 10.42
N VAL A 217 15.36 6.57 9.31
CA VAL A 217 16.51 6.25 8.46
C VAL A 217 17.61 7.27 8.76
N GLU A 218 18.67 6.81 9.40
CA GLU A 218 19.73 7.70 9.89
C GLU A 218 21.04 7.41 9.18
N LEU A 219 21.46 8.34 8.31
CA LEU A 219 22.72 8.25 7.58
C LEU A 219 23.88 8.88 8.33
N THR A 220 23.59 9.64 9.40
CA THR A 220 24.57 10.35 10.20
C THR A 220 24.48 9.95 11.67
N PRO A 221 25.52 10.19 12.48
CA PRO A 221 25.49 9.84 13.89
C PRO A 221 24.51 10.65 14.77
N SER A 222 23.90 11.71 14.22
CA SER A 222 23.03 12.63 14.96
C SER A 222 21.60 12.11 15.05
N ILE A 223 21.33 11.25 16.04
CA ILE A 223 20.07 10.50 16.12
C ILE A 223 19.02 11.04 17.11
N ASP A 224 19.33 12.07 17.89
CA ASP A 224 18.46 12.49 19.00
C ASP A 224 17.03 12.87 18.56
N GLU A 225 16.89 13.50 17.40
CA GLU A 225 15.56 13.81 16.85
C GLU A 225 14.79 12.55 16.45
N ALA A 226 15.45 11.59 15.79
CA ALA A 226 14.86 10.31 15.44
C ALA A 226 14.44 9.53 16.70
N LEU A 227 15.28 9.47 17.73
CA LEU A 227 14.92 8.81 18.99
C LEU A 227 13.73 9.47 19.68
N GLN A 228 13.61 10.81 19.63
CA GLN A 228 12.43 11.52 20.14
C GLN A 228 11.15 11.13 19.40
N ARG A 229 11.17 11.07 18.06
CA ARG A 229 10.01 10.67 17.27
C ARG A 229 9.61 9.21 17.52
N LEU A 230 10.60 8.32 17.58
CA LEU A 230 10.39 6.89 17.88
C LEU A 230 9.87 6.65 19.30
N HIS A 231 10.38 7.39 20.29
CA HIS A 231 9.90 7.32 21.67
C HIS A 231 8.44 7.75 21.76
N TRP A 232 8.10 8.89 21.15
CA TRP A 232 6.70 9.36 21.11
C TRP A 232 5.78 8.34 20.42
N ALA A 233 6.20 7.75 19.31
CA ALA A 233 5.44 6.71 18.61
C ALA A 233 5.21 5.47 19.48
N HIS A 234 6.22 5.07 20.26
CA HIS A 234 6.12 3.97 21.20
C HIS A 234 5.14 4.29 22.33
N GLU A 235 5.25 5.45 22.97
CA GLU A 235 4.34 5.86 24.05
C GLU A 235 2.90 5.99 23.57
N ARG A 236 2.70 6.47 22.33
CA ARG A 236 1.36 6.74 21.79
C ARG A 236 0.63 5.51 21.27
N TRP A 237 1.37 4.56 20.68
CA TRP A 237 0.80 3.44 19.91
C TRP A 237 1.39 2.07 20.28
N SER A 238 2.35 2.03 21.21
CA SER A 238 3.17 0.84 21.47
C SER A 238 3.88 0.33 20.21
N ALA A 239 4.19 1.23 19.27
CA ALA A 239 4.93 0.90 18.06
C ALA A 239 6.32 0.39 18.42
N ARG A 240 6.82 -0.62 17.71
CA ARG A 240 8.20 -1.08 17.86
C ARG A 240 9.15 -0.08 17.20
N PRO A 241 10.10 0.53 17.93
CA PRO A 241 10.99 1.52 17.36
C PRO A 241 12.19 0.87 16.66
N CYS A 242 12.45 1.27 15.43
CA CYS A 242 13.55 0.78 14.62
C CYS A 242 14.34 1.96 14.03
N VAL A 243 15.66 1.83 14.01
CA VAL A 243 16.58 2.75 13.34
C VAL A 243 17.25 1.96 12.22
N VAL A 244 17.20 2.47 10.99
CA VAL A 244 17.93 1.89 9.86
C VAL A 244 19.11 2.79 9.53
N THR A 245 20.32 2.25 9.61
CA THR A 245 21.57 3.03 9.53
C THR A 245 22.66 2.27 8.78
N PRO A 246 23.63 2.96 8.14
CA PRO A 246 24.87 2.34 7.72
C PRO A 246 25.59 1.64 8.89
N PRO A 247 26.30 0.52 8.65
CA PRO A 247 27.04 -0.19 9.69
C PRO A 247 28.02 0.70 10.47
N GLU A 248 28.64 1.67 9.79
CA GLU A 248 29.67 2.55 10.35
C GLU A 248 29.11 3.50 11.42
N ALA A 249 27.82 3.84 11.34
CA ALA A 249 27.15 4.72 12.30
C ALA A 249 26.51 3.95 13.47
N ARG A 250 26.48 2.60 13.42
CA ARG A 250 25.81 1.75 14.42
C ARG A 250 26.32 1.99 15.83
N ASP A 251 27.63 1.96 16.04
CA ASP A 251 28.21 2.05 17.39
C ASP A 251 27.94 3.43 18.01
N SER A 252 28.00 4.50 17.19
CA SER A 252 27.65 5.84 17.65
C SER A 252 26.18 5.95 18.05
N ILE A 253 25.28 5.33 17.27
CA ILE A 253 23.85 5.31 17.57
C ILE A 253 23.58 4.55 18.86
N VAL A 254 24.24 3.41 19.06
CA VAL A 254 24.14 2.63 20.31
C VAL A 254 24.64 3.44 21.50
N ALA A 255 25.76 4.15 21.37
CA ALA A 255 26.26 5.03 22.43
C ALA A 255 25.30 6.19 22.75
N SER A 256 24.60 6.74 21.74
CA SER A 256 23.55 7.76 21.96
C SER A 256 22.33 7.18 22.68
N LEU A 257 21.95 5.94 22.38
CA LEU A 257 20.86 5.22 23.07
C LEU A 257 21.12 5.02 24.57
N ASP A 258 22.38 4.90 24.99
CA ASP A 258 22.74 4.75 26.41
C ASP A 258 22.35 5.99 27.25
N GLN A 259 22.12 7.14 26.61
CA GLN A 259 21.66 8.37 27.27
C GLN A 259 20.14 8.38 27.48
N TRP A 260 19.42 7.45 26.86
CA TRP A 260 17.97 7.34 26.96
C TRP A 260 17.52 6.42 28.10
N PRO A 261 16.26 6.55 28.59
CA PRO A 261 15.73 5.66 29.61
C PRO A 261 15.90 4.19 29.21
N ARG A 262 16.51 3.39 30.10
CA ARG A 262 16.87 1.97 29.84
C ARG A 262 15.70 1.16 29.25
N GLY A 263 14.48 1.40 29.73
CA GLY A 263 13.28 0.74 29.23
C GLY A 263 13.04 0.97 27.74
N PHE A 264 13.18 2.22 27.28
CA PHE A 264 13.05 2.57 25.86
C PHE A 264 14.26 2.10 25.04
N ALA A 265 15.48 2.34 25.53
CA ALA A 265 16.70 1.99 24.80
C ALA A 265 16.77 0.50 24.44
N GLN A 266 16.30 -0.40 25.32
CA GLN A 266 16.24 -1.83 25.06
C GLN A 266 15.20 -2.25 24.01
N LEU A 267 14.21 -1.40 23.73
CA LEU A 267 13.18 -1.66 22.72
C LEU A 267 13.64 -1.24 21.31
N VAL A 268 14.55 -0.27 21.20
CA VAL A 268 15.03 0.24 19.92
C VAL A 268 15.87 -0.80 19.21
N ARG A 269 15.45 -1.16 17.99
CA ARG A 269 16.20 -2.05 17.10
C ARG A 269 17.04 -1.23 16.13
N VAL A 270 18.36 -1.33 16.25
CA VAL A 270 19.30 -0.75 15.27
C VAL A 270 19.57 -1.79 14.19
N CYS A 271 19.07 -1.54 12.99
CA CYS A 271 19.16 -2.39 11.81
C CYS A 271 20.16 -1.80 10.82
N SER A 272 20.98 -2.65 10.20
CA SER A 272 21.87 -2.21 9.12
C SER A 272 21.07 -2.00 7.82
N ASP A 273 21.39 -0.94 7.08
CA ASP A 273 20.82 -0.70 5.76
C ASP A 273 21.21 -1.82 4.76
N ILE A 274 22.40 -2.41 4.92
CA ILE A 274 22.86 -3.58 4.14
C ILE A 274 21.96 -4.79 4.38
N GLU A 275 21.67 -5.09 5.66
CA GLU A 275 20.77 -6.20 6.01
C GLU A 275 19.36 -5.96 5.46
N MET A 276 18.89 -4.71 5.51
CA MET A 276 17.57 -4.36 5.00
C MET A 276 17.48 -4.53 3.48
N ARG A 277 18.54 -4.15 2.74
CA ARG A 277 18.69 -4.42 1.30
C ARG A 277 18.68 -5.92 0.98
N GLU A 278 19.34 -6.73 1.79
CA GLU A 278 19.35 -8.19 1.58
C GLU A 278 17.97 -8.80 1.85
N VAL A 279 17.27 -8.39 2.91
CA VAL A 279 15.88 -8.82 3.17
C VAL A 279 14.97 -8.45 2.01
N HIS A 280 15.10 -7.23 1.48
CA HIS A 280 14.34 -6.76 0.32
C HIS A 280 14.57 -7.65 -0.91
N LYS A 281 15.84 -7.90 -1.25
CA LYS A 281 16.21 -8.77 -2.38
C LYS A 281 15.64 -10.18 -2.21
N LEU A 282 15.87 -10.83 -1.07
CA LEU A 282 15.40 -12.20 -0.81
C LEU A 282 13.88 -12.32 -0.91
N LYS A 283 13.14 -11.30 -0.44
CA LYS A 283 11.68 -11.28 -0.55
C LYS A 283 11.19 -11.13 -1.98
N ARG A 284 11.86 -10.29 -2.78
CA ARG A 284 11.52 -10.14 -4.20
C ARG A 284 11.80 -11.42 -4.97
N ASP A 285 12.93 -12.06 -4.72
CA ASP A 285 13.31 -13.31 -5.36
C ASP A 285 12.33 -14.45 -5.00
N LEU A 286 11.97 -14.58 -3.71
CA LEU A 286 10.97 -15.54 -3.25
C LEU A 286 9.63 -15.29 -3.92
N ARG A 287 9.15 -14.05 -3.90
CA ARG A 287 7.90 -13.69 -4.53
C ARG A 287 7.89 -14.02 -6.02
N SER A 288 8.91 -13.64 -6.77
CA SER A 288 8.99 -13.93 -8.21
C SER A 288 9.01 -15.44 -8.48
N LEU A 289 9.60 -16.23 -7.57
CA LEU A 289 9.53 -17.68 -7.61
C LEU A 289 8.10 -18.18 -7.35
N GLU A 290 7.42 -17.69 -6.32
CA GLU A 290 6.04 -18.03 -5.97
C GLU A 290 5.07 -17.68 -7.11
N GLU A 291 5.23 -16.51 -7.76
CA GLU A 291 4.46 -16.09 -8.92
C GLU A 291 4.66 -17.03 -10.11
N ARG A 292 5.92 -17.39 -10.41
CA ARG A 292 6.25 -18.34 -11.50
C ARG A 292 5.69 -19.74 -11.24
N LEU A 293 5.59 -20.13 -9.97
CA LEU A 293 5.00 -21.40 -9.54
C LEU A 293 3.47 -21.34 -9.43
N GLY A 294 2.87 -20.14 -9.49
CA GLY A 294 1.43 -19.94 -9.33
C GLY A 294 0.92 -20.13 -7.89
N ILE A 295 1.78 -19.89 -6.90
CA ILE A 295 1.49 -20.09 -5.46
C ILE A 295 1.61 -18.82 -4.61
N TYR A 296 1.66 -17.65 -5.26
CA TYR A 296 1.72 -16.34 -4.61
C TYR A 296 0.35 -15.74 -4.24
#